data_AF-A0A252DIW1-F1
#
_entry.id   AF-A0A252DIW1-F1
#
_cell.length_a   1.000
_cell.length_b   1.000
_cell.length_c   1.000
_cell.angle_alpha   90.00
_cell.angle_beta   90.00
_cell.angle_gamma   90.00
#
_symmetry.space_group_name_H-M   'P 1'
#
loop_
_entity.id
_entity.type
_entity.pdbx_description
1 polymer ?
#
loop_
_entity_poly.entity_id
_entity_poly.type
_entity_poly.pdbx_seq_one_letter_code
_entity_poly.pdbx_strand_id
1 'polypeptide(L)'
;MKSIANLLISIVVAVWVMAIALLSVQNATLVRLKFLSLQSIQIPVGLVLAFCVCIGLVGIAVLQPLWGLADSRKGNSRFDEDAEFFVDDEDF
;
A
#
# COMPACT_ATOMS: atom_id res chain seq x y z
N MET A 1 13.72 -10.67 -15.47
CA MET A 1 13.85 -10.22 -14.06
C MET A 1 12.50 -10.08 -13.35
N LYS A 2 11.48 -9.47 -13.98
CA LYS A 2 10.13 -9.30 -13.40
C LYS A 2 9.48 -10.61 -12.89
N SER A 3 9.66 -11.73 -13.60
CA SER A 3 9.07 -13.02 -13.19
C SER A 3 9.66 -13.57 -11.89
N ILE A 4 10.96 -13.37 -11.66
CA ILE A 4 11.61 -13.79 -10.40
C ILE A 4 11.12 -12.92 -9.25
N ALA A 5 10.99 -11.61 -9.47
CA ALA A 5 10.41 -10.70 -8.48
C ALA A 5 8.98 -11.09 -8.11
N ASN A 6 8.14 -11.41 -9.10
CA ASN A 6 6.77 -11.86 -8.85
C ASN A 6 6.71 -13.19 -8.08
N LEU A 7 7.62 -14.11 -8.35
CA LEU A 7 7.73 -15.38 -7.63
C LEU A 7 8.13 -15.15 -6.16
N LEU A 8 9.12 -14.28 -5.91
CA LEU A 8 9.52 -13.92 -4.55
C LEU A 8 8.37 -13.26 -3.78
N ILE A 9 7.65 -12.33 -4.41
CA ILE A 9 6.49 -11.67 -3.81
C ILE A 9 5.39 -12.70 -3.46
N SER A 10 5.09 -13.64 -4.36
CA SER A 10 4.06 -14.65 -4.10
C SER A 10 4.44 -15.60 -2.96
N ILE A 11 5.73 -15.97 -2.85
CA ILE A 11 6.23 -16.77 -1.72
C ILE A 11 6.06 -16.01 -0.40
N VAL A 12 6.46 -14.74 -0.36
CA VAL A 12 6.33 -13.91 0.85
C VAL A 12 4.87 -13.82 1.28
N VAL A 13 3.96 -13.56 0.34
CA VAL A 13 2.52 -13.51 0.61
C VAL A 13 2.00 -14.87 1.11
N ALA A 14 2.40 -15.97 0.48
CA ALA A 14 1.98 -17.32 0.89
C ALA A 14 2.46 -17.66 2.32
N VAL A 15 3.71 -17.32 2.66
CA VAL A 15 4.25 -17.49 4.01
C VAL A 15 3.48 -16.63 5.02
N TRP A 16 3.15 -15.38 4.66
CA TRP A 16 2.34 -14.50 5.51
C TRP A 16 0.95 -15.05 5.76
N VAL A 17 0.26 -15.53 4.73
CA VAL A 17 -1.07 -16.16 4.86
C VAL A 17 -1.00 -17.39 5.75
N MET A 18 0.02 -18.25 5.54
CA MET A 18 0.23 -19.44 6.37
C MET A 18 0.49 -19.07 7.84
N ALA A 19 1.33 -18.07 8.10
CA ALA A 19 1.62 -17.59 9.45
C ALA A 19 0.36 -17.09 10.16
N ILE A 20 -0.49 -16.31 9.47
CA ILE A 20 -1.75 -15.82 10.03
C ILE A 20 -2.72 -16.98 10.30
N ALA A 21 -2.81 -17.96 9.40
CA ALA A 21 -3.66 -19.13 9.57
C ALA A 21 -3.20 -20.01 10.76
N LEU A 22 -1.90 -20.27 10.88
CA LEU A 22 -1.33 -21.04 11.98
C LEU A 22 -1.47 -20.32 13.32
N LEU A 23 -1.17 -19.01 13.36
CA LEU A 23 -1.39 -18.20 14.55
C LEU A 23 -2.88 -18.14 14.92
N SER A 24 -3.78 -18.10 13.93
CA SER A 24 -5.23 -18.14 14.17
C SER A 24 -5.69 -19.48 14.76
N VAL A 25 -5.19 -20.60 14.25
CA VAL A 25 -5.61 -21.95 14.67
C VAL A 25 -4.97 -22.35 16.00
N GLN A 26 -3.68 -22.06 16.17
CA GLN A 26 -2.92 -22.49 17.34
C GLN A 26 -3.06 -21.51 18.51
N ASN A 27 -3.26 -20.21 18.23
CA ASN A 27 -3.38 -19.18 19.25
C ASN A 27 -4.85 -18.73 19.38
N ALA A 28 -5.73 -19.66 19.76
CA ALA A 28 -7.14 -19.39 20.10
C ALA A 28 -7.31 -18.59 21.40
N THR A 29 -6.30 -17.80 21.77
CA THR A 29 -6.36 -16.89 22.90
C THR A 29 -7.20 -15.69 22.50
N LEU A 30 -8.16 -15.38 23.36
CA LEU A 30 -9.09 -14.30 23.12
C LEU A 30 -8.46 -12.98 23.55
N VAL A 31 -8.27 -12.06 22.61
CA VAL A 31 -7.71 -10.74 22.91
C VAL A 31 -8.84 -9.83 23.39
N ARG A 32 -8.61 -9.19 24.53
CA ARG A 32 -9.49 -8.16 25.08
C ARG A 32 -8.96 -6.79 24.67
N LEU A 33 -9.56 -6.20 23.64
CA LEU A 33 -9.32 -4.79 23.32
C LEU A 33 -10.03 -3.94 24.39
N LYS A 34 -9.26 -3.35 25.32
CA LYS A 34 -9.77 -2.32 26.24
C LYS A 34 -9.60 -0.96 25.57
N PHE A 35 -10.69 -0.27 25.27
CA PHE A 35 -10.66 1.09 24.78
C PHE A 35 -11.10 2.05 25.88
N LEU A 36 -10.12 2.74 26.49
CA LEU A 36 -10.25 3.72 27.58
C LEU A 36 -10.97 3.21 28.85
N SER A 37 -12.23 2.78 28.76
CA SER A 37 -13.03 2.15 29.84
C SER A 37 -13.91 0.97 29.36
N LEU A 38 -14.12 0.82 28.05
CA LEU A 38 -14.94 -0.24 27.45
C LEU A 38 -14.10 -1.49 27.18
N GLN A 39 -14.57 -2.65 27.64
CA GLN A 39 -13.98 -3.93 27.29
C GLN A 39 -14.69 -4.47 26.04
N SER A 40 -13.96 -4.61 24.94
CA SER A 40 -14.44 -5.29 23.74
C SER A 40 -14.79 -6.74 24.05
N ILE A 41 -15.73 -7.29 23.28
CA ILE A 41 -15.92 -8.74 23.20
C ILE A 41 -14.59 -9.39 22.83
N GLN A 42 -14.41 -10.59 23.34
CA GLN A 42 -13.23 -11.40 23.16
C GLN A 42 -13.10 -11.79 21.67
N ILE A 43 -12.13 -11.18 20.97
CA ILE A 43 -11.89 -11.42 19.55
C ILE A 43 -10.68 -12.36 19.41
N PRO A 44 -10.76 -13.44 18.60
CA PRO A 44 -9.60 -14.28 18.30
C PRO A 44 -8.47 -13.49 17.65
N VAL A 45 -7.22 -13.72 18.08
CA VAL A 45 -6.01 -13.05 17.52
C VAL A 45 -5.99 -13.13 15.99
N GLY A 46 -6.33 -14.29 15.43
CA GLY A 46 -6.36 -14.51 13.98
C GLY A 46 -7.29 -13.55 13.24
N LEU A 47 -8.45 -13.25 13.81
CA LEU A 47 -9.41 -12.30 13.21
C LEU A 47 -8.82 -10.88 13.21
N VAL A 48 -8.16 -10.48 14.30
CA VAL A 48 -7.49 -9.17 14.40
C VAL A 48 -6.39 -9.04 13.35
N LEU A 49 -5.54 -10.06 13.21
CA LEU A 49 -4.47 -10.08 12.22
C LEU A 49 -5.00 -10.03 10.78
N ALA A 50 -6.04 -10.81 10.47
CA ALA A 50 -6.69 -10.80 9.17
C ALA A 50 -7.24 -9.40 8.85
N PHE A 51 -7.89 -8.74 9.82
CA PHE A 51 -8.44 -7.41 9.64
C PHE A 51 -7.36 -6.36 9.38
N CYS A 52 -6.25 -6.41 10.12
CA CYS A 52 -5.10 -5.53 9.90
C CYS A 52 -4.50 -5.68 8.50
N VAL A 53 -4.34 -6.91 8.01
CA VAL A 53 -3.82 -7.17 6.66
C VAL A 53 -4.79 -6.66 5.60
N CYS A 54 -6.09 -6.92 5.75
CA CYS A 54 -7.11 -6.41 4.83
C CYS A 54 -7.09 -4.88 4.77
N ILE A 55 -7.08 -4.19 5.91
CA ILE A 55 -7.01 -2.72 5.95
C ILE A 55 -5.72 -2.22 5.32
N GLY A 56 -4.58 -2.85 5.60
CA GLY A 56 -3.28 -2.45 5.03
C GLY A 56 -3.27 -2.59 3.51
N LEU A 57 -3.75 -3.72 2.97
CA LEU A 57 -3.82 -3.96 1.54
C LEU A 57 -4.79 -3.00 0.84
N VAL A 58 -6.00 -2.83 1.38
CA VAL A 58 -6.99 -1.89 0.84
C VAL A 58 -6.48 -0.46 0.92
N GLY A 59 -5.86 -0.07 2.04
CA GLY A 59 -5.29 1.25 2.26
C GLY A 59 -4.23 1.58 1.20
N ILE A 60 -3.26 0.70 0.98
CA ILE A 60 -2.23 0.88 -0.04
C ILE A 60 -2.85 0.92 -1.46
N ALA A 61 -3.81 0.04 -1.75
CA ALA A 61 -4.48 0.01 -3.05
C ALA A 61 -5.23 1.31 -3.36
N VAL A 62 -5.78 1.98 -2.34
CA VAL A 62 -6.45 3.28 -2.48
C VAL A 62 -5.43 4.44 -2.52
N LEU A 63 -4.35 4.36 -1.75
CA LEU A 63 -3.30 5.38 -1.70
C LEU A 63 -2.45 5.43 -2.99
N GLN A 64 -2.20 4.31 -3.65
CA GLN A 64 -1.41 4.25 -4.90
C GLN A 64 -1.94 5.16 -6.01
N PRO A 65 -3.23 5.10 -6.42
CA PRO A 65 -3.76 5.99 -7.47
C PRO A 65 -3.78 7.46 -7.04
N LEU A 66 -3.95 7.75 -5.74
CA LEU A 66 -3.89 9.11 -5.21
C LEU A 66 -2.47 9.71 -5.31
N TRP A 67 -1.42 8.90 -5.12
CA TRP A 67 -0.03 9.33 -5.30
C TRP A 67 0.32 9.61 -6.77
N GLY A 68 -0.21 8.81 -7.70
CA GLY A 68 -0.02 9.01 -9.14
C GLY A 68 -0.70 10.27 -9.69
N LEU A 69 -1.83 10.68 -9.10
CA LEU A 69 -2.49 11.95 -9.41
C LEU A 69 -1.70 13.18 -8.93
N ALA A 70 -0.96 13.07 -7.82
CA ALA A 70 -0.10 14.13 -7.33
C ALA A 70 1.15 14.33 -8.22
N ASP A 71 1.71 13.25 -8.76
CA ASP A 71 2.89 13.28 -9.62
C ASP A 71 2.57 13.77 -11.05
N SER A 72 1.33 13.57 -11.52
CA SER A 72 0.85 14.06 -12.82
C SER A 72 0.86 15.60 -12.96
N ARG A 73 1.00 16.35 -11.86
CA ARG A 73 1.15 17.82 -11.90
C ARG A 73 2.58 18.27 -12.26
N LYS A 74 3.57 17.37 -12.25
CA LYS A 74 4.99 17.68 -12.50
C LYS A 74 5.44 17.37 -13.94
N GLY A 75 4.50 17.30 -14.88
CA GLY A 75 4.76 16.98 -16.29
C GLY A 75 4.45 18.09 -17.30
N ASN A 76 3.99 19.28 -16.87
CA ASN A 76 3.54 20.33 -17.79
C ASN A 76 4.49 21.54 -17.92
N SER A 77 5.72 21.46 -17.41
CA SER A 77 6.69 22.58 -17.49
C SER A 77 7.88 22.32 -18.41
N ARG A 78 7.83 21.28 -19.27
CA ARG A 78 8.89 20.95 -20.24
C ARG A 78 8.57 21.35 -21.68
N PHE A 79 7.46 22.04 -21.92
CA PHE A 79 7.09 22.51 -23.27
C PHE A 79 7.28 24.02 -23.48
N ASP A 80 7.57 24.79 -22.42
CA ASP A 80 7.82 26.24 -22.53
C ASP A 80 9.31 26.57 -22.76
N GLU A 81 10.25 25.73 -22.33
CA GLU A 81 11.70 25.96 -22.55
C GLU A 81 12.11 25.80 -24.03
N ASP A 82 11.41 24.94 -24.78
CA ASP A 82 11.68 24.73 -26.20
C ASP A 82 11.10 25.84 -27.09
N ALA A 83 10.13 26.63 -26.58
CA ALA A 83 9.51 27.72 -27.33
C ALA A 83 10.32 29.03 -27.26
N GLU A 84 11.06 29.27 -26.18
CA GLU A 84 11.98 30.41 -26.05
C GLU A 84 13.25 30.24 -26.91
N PHE A 85 13.63 28.99 -27.25
CA PHE A 85 14.79 28.70 -28.11
C PHE A 85 14.60 29.12 -29.58
N PHE A 86 13.38 29.41 -30.03
CA PHE A 86 13.09 29.78 -31.43
C PHE A 86 12.69 31.25 -31.64
N VAL A 87 12.81 32.12 -30.62
CA VAL A 87 12.31 33.51 -30.70
C VAL A 87 13.40 34.57 -30.95
N ASP A 88 14.70 34.22 -30.91
CA ASP A 88 15.77 35.25 -30.84
C ASP A 88 16.81 35.22 -31.98
N ASP A 89 16.40 34.93 -33.22
CA ASP A 89 17.24 35.15 -34.42
C ASP A 89 16.39 35.68 -35.60
N GLU A 90 15.58 36.72 -35.39
CA GLU A 90 15.10 37.60 -36.48
C GLU A 90 15.25 39.06 -36.04
N ASP A 91 16.48 39.59 -36.10
CA ASP A 91 16.71 41.03 -36.16
C ASP A 91 18.06 41.33 -36.87
N PHE A 92 17.94 42.02 -38.02
CA PHE A 92 18.95 42.66 -38.91
C PHE A 92 19.51 41.89 -40.11
#